data_AF-A0A662KUE2-F1
#
_entry.id   AF-A0A662KUE2-F1
#
_cell.length_a   1.000
_cell.length_b   1.000
_cell.length_c   1.000
_cell.angle_alpha   90.00
_cell.angle_beta   90.00
_cell.angle_gamma   90.00
#
_symmetry.space_group_name_H-M   'P 1'
#
loop_
_entity.id
_entity.type
_entity.pdbx_description
1 polymer ?
#
loop_
_entity_poly.entity_id
_entity_poly.type
_entity_poly.pdbx_seq_one_letter_code
_entity_poly.pdbx_strand_id
1 'polypeptide(L)'
;MVDGNIVYMEEMLEKKEIDVLKDLWRSDNKRLLVCPVCGGSLKVNMHPRTLHGSFRVSYDTFIECENCTFSVEANAFKVFGAVKSFDEKTIDISSWSTLGDREINSFGNGLDEEILREISSSGELTEFLVVNGQVVAVID
;
A
#
# COMPACT_ATOMS: atom_id res chain seq x y z
N MET A 1 32.60 8.01 12.50
CA MET A 1 31.88 7.46 11.34
C MET A 1 31.13 6.27 11.88
N VAL A 2 29.82 6.42 12.09
CA VAL A 2 28.97 5.36 12.67
C VAL A 2 27.99 5.01 11.57
N ASP A 3 28.22 3.85 10.95
CA ASP A 3 27.29 3.25 9.99
C ASP A 3 26.07 2.75 10.76
N GLY A 4 25.06 3.62 10.84
CA GLY A 4 23.75 3.28 11.37
C GLY A 4 22.95 2.56 10.32
N ASN A 5 23.09 1.23 10.24
CA ASN A 5 22.09 0.37 9.62
C ASN A 5 20.80 0.47 10.46
N ILE A 6 19.96 1.45 10.15
CA ILE A 6 18.59 1.50 10.64
C ILE A 6 17.82 0.49 9.80
N VAL A 7 17.71 -0.73 10.32
CA VAL A 7 16.69 -1.68 9.89
C VAL A 7 15.38 -1.12 10.43
N TYR A 8 14.59 -0.46 9.58
CA TYR A 8 13.19 -0.20 9.88
C TYR A 8 12.53 -1.57 9.98
N MET A 9 12.26 -2.04 11.20
CA MET A 9 11.26 -3.08 11.39
C MET A 9 9.94 -2.48 10.92
N GLU A 10 9.48 -2.85 9.73
CA GLU A 10 8.10 -2.61 9.30
C GLU A 10 7.20 -3.29 10.33
N GLU A 11 6.59 -2.49 11.21
CA GLU A 11 5.57 -2.95 12.12
C GLU A 11 4.41 -3.49 11.26
N MET A 12 4.12 -4.78 11.38
CA MET A 12 3.01 -5.40 10.66
C MET A 12 1.70 -4.78 11.15
N LEU A 13 0.97 -4.14 10.25
CA LEU A 13 -0.32 -3.52 10.54
C LEU A 13 -1.30 -4.52 11.17
N GLU A 14 -2.03 -4.09 12.19
CA GLU A 14 -3.11 -4.87 12.77
C GLU A 14 -4.30 -4.96 11.80
N LYS A 15 -5.11 -6.02 11.91
CA LYS A 15 -6.28 -6.24 11.04
C LYS A 15 -7.20 -5.02 10.95
N LYS A 16 -7.43 -4.32 12.06
CA LYS A 16 -8.26 -3.10 12.12
C LYS A 16 -7.69 -1.94 11.29
N GLU A 17 -6.37 -1.85 11.20
CA GLU A 17 -5.65 -0.81 10.45
C GLU A 17 -5.68 -1.14 8.96
N ILE A 18 -5.47 -2.42 8.62
CA ILE A 18 -5.66 -2.95 7.27
C ILE A 18 -7.09 -2.70 6.78
N ASP A 19 -8.11 -2.91 7.63
CA ASP A 19 -9.51 -2.68 7.27
C ASP A 19 -9.79 -1.19 6.98
N VAL A 20 -9.24 -0.26 7.77
CA VAL A 20 -9.33 1.19 7.51
C VAL A 20 -8.63 1.58 6.21
N LEU A 21 -7.45 1.02 5.95
CA LEU A 21 -6.73 1.28 4.70
C LEU A 21 -7.51 0.73 3.51
N LYS A 22 -8.05 -0.49 3.59
CA LYS A 22 -8.93 -1.03 2.55
C LYS A 22 -10.14 -0.14 2.29
N ASP A 23 -10.76 0.40 3.34
CA ASP A 23 -11.90 1.31 3.21
C ASP A 23 -11.53 2.69 2.64
N LEU A 24 -10.33 3.21 2.95
CA LEU A 24 -9.80 4.45 2.34
C LEU A 24 -9.60 4.31 0.82
N TRP A 25 -9.25 3.12 0.35
CA TRP A 25 -8.82 2.88 -1.03
C TRP A 25 -9.86 2.17 -1.90
N ARG A 26 -10.99 1.72 -1.33
CA ARG A 26 -12.14 1.24 -2.12
C ARG A 26 -12.78 2.43 -2.82
N SER A 27 -12.77 2.36 -4.15
CA SER A 27 -13.34 3.30 -5.14
C SER A 27 -14.85 3.60 -4.97
N ASP A 28 -15.51 2.92 -4.03
CA ASP A 28 -16.91 3.09 -3.66
C ASP A 28 -17.05 4.31 -2.73
N ASN A 29 -16.77 5.48 -3.29
CA ASN A 29 -16.73 6.85 -2.74
C ASN A 29 -17.97 7.30 -1.92
N LYS A 30 -18.39 6.54 -0.90
CA LYS A 30 -19.53 6.86 -0.02
C LYS A 30 -19.37 6.44 1.44
N ARG A 31 -18.36 5.63 1.80
CA ARG A 31 -18.03 5.44 3.22
C ARG A 31 -17.10 6.56 3.64
N LEU A 32 -17.67 7.52 4.35
CA LEU A 32 -16.95 8.50 5.16
C LEU A 32 -15.78 7.79 5.85
N LEU A 33 -14.59 8.39 5.82
CA LEU A 33 -13.44 7.90 6.57
C LEU A 33 -13.81 7.92 8.06
N VAL A 34 -14.29 6.78 8.56
CA VAL A 34 -14.87 6.63 9.88
C VAL A 34 -13.85 5.95 10.78
N CYS A 35 -13.57 6.55 11.91
CA CYS A 35 -12.67 6.01 12.90
C CYS A 35 -13.22 4.69 13.45
N PRO A 36 -12.43 3.60 13.44
CA PRO A 36 -12.89 2.29 13.90
C PRO A 36 -13.06 2.23 15.43
N VAL A 37 -12.51 3.21 16.17
CA VAL A 37 -12.55 3.24 17.63
C VAL A 37 -13.80 3.99 18.13
N CYS A 38 -14.08 5.17 17.56
CA CYS A 38 -15.12 6.06 18.09
C CYS A 38 -16.22 6.44 17.09
N GLY A 39 -16.12 6.00 15.82
CA GLY A 39 -17.06 6.36 14.77
C GLY A 39 -16.95 7.82 14.28
N GLY A 40 -15.97 8.59 14.77
CA GLY A 40 -15.69 9.96 14.34
C GLY A 40 -15.06 10.04 12.95
N SER A 41 -14.86 11.25 12.44
CA SER A 41 -14.19 11.47 11.15
C SER A 41 -12.68 11.25 11.26
N LEU A 42 -12.08 10.71 10.20
CA LEU A 42 -10.64 10.61 10.02
C LEU A 42 -10.15 11.71 9.06
N LYS A 43 -9.01 12.28 9.40
CA LYS A 43 -8.23 13.19 8.56
C LYS A 43 -7.03 12.43 7.99
N VAL A 44 -6.70 12.68 6.72
CA VAL A 44 -5.56 12.06 6.04
C VAL A 44 -4.59 13.15 5.58
N ASN A 45 -3.33 13.04 5.98
CA ASN A 45 -2.24 13.90 5.51
C ASN A 45 -1.20 13.02 4.81
N MET A 46 -0.73 13.45 3.64
CA MET A 46 0.29 12.72 2.86
C MET A 46 1.46 13.64 2.56
N HIS A 47 2.68 13.15 2.82
CA HIS A 47 3.92 13.85 2.55
C HIS A 47 4.77 13.04 1.57
N PRO A 48 5.15 13.60 0.41
CA PRO A 48 5.98 12.89 -0.54
C PRO A 48 7.38 12.65 0.06
N ARG A 49 7.80 11.40 0.02
CA ARG A 49 9.16 10.95 0.37
C ARG A 49 9.88 10.59 -0.91
N THR A 50 10.52 11.57 -1.54
CA THR A 50 11.33 11.34 -2.73
C THR A 50 12.76 11.00 -2.32
N LEU A 51 13.19 9.77 -2.55
CA LEU A 51 14.60 9.41 -2.45
C LEU A 51 15.35 9.93 -3.68
N HIS A 52 16.44 10.66 -3.48
CA HIS A 52 17.24 11.19 -4.59
C HIS A 52 17.73 10.05 -5.49
N GLY A 53 17.45 10.13 -6.79
CA GLY A 53 17.80 9.09 -7.77
C GLY A 53 16.80 7.95 -7.92
N SER A 54 15.69 7.95 -7.16
CA SER A 54 14.60 6.99 -7.32
C SER A 54 13.60 7.45 -8.37
N PHE A 55 13.19 6.56 -9.27
CA PHE A 55 12.05 6.75 -10.18
C PHE A 55 10.69 6.50 -9.50
N ARG A 56 10.71 5.96 -8.29
CA ARG A 56 9.51 5.72 -7.47
C ARG A 56 9.33 6.86 -6.46
N VAL A 57 8.11 7.38 -6.39
CA VAL A 57 7.67 8.27 -5.32
C VAL A 57 6.91 7.46 -4.30
N SER A 58 7.33 7.54 -3.03
CA SER A 58 6.54 7.06 -1.89
C SER A 58 6.00 8.24 -1.10
N TYR A 59 5.00 7.98 -0.27
CA TYR A 59 4.31 8.96 0.55
C TYR A 59 4.25 8.45 1.98
N ASP A 60 4.71 9.26 2.92
CA ASP A 60 4.41 9.05 4.33
C ASP A 60 3.00 9.59 4.58
N THR A 61 2.10 8.68 4.97
CA THR A 61 0.66 8.93 5.12
C THR A 61 0.30 8.83 6.59
N PHE A 62 -0.32 9.88 7.13
CA PHE A 62 -0.80 9.97 8.50
C PHE A 62 -2.33 10.05 8.48
N ILE A 63 -2.97 9.06 9.10
CA ILE A 63 -4.43 8.99 9.24
C ILE A 63 -4.75 9.19 10.71
N GLU A 64 -5.47 10.25 11.05
CA GLU A 64 -5.76 10.63 12.44
C GLU A 64 -7.26 10.81 12.65
N CYS A 65 -7.78 10.37 13.79
CA CYS A 65 -9.15 10.71 14.17
C CYS A 65 -9.22 12.10 14.79
N GLU A 66 -10.21 12.89 14.41
CA GLU A 66 -10.43 14.22 14.99
C GLU A 66 -11.04 14.15 16.41
N ASN A 67 -11.60 13.01 16.80
CA ASN A 67 -12.40 12.85 18.02
C ASN A 67 -11.77 11.94 19.09
N CYS A 68 -10.73 11.16 18.76
CA CYS A 68 -10.06 10.28 19.72
C CYS A 68 -8.57 10.11 19.36
N THR A 69 -7.82 9.36 20.17
CA THR A 69 -6.37 9.16 20.00
C THR A 69 -6.00 8.12 18.92
N PHE A 70 -6.93 7.76 18.05
CA PHE A 70 -6.64 6.82 16.97
C PHE A 70 -5.78 7.52 15.90
N SER A 71 -4.62 6.93 15.62
CA SER A 71 -3.70 7.38 14.57
C SER A 71 -3.04 6.19 13.90
N VAL A 72 -2.84 6.27 12.58
CA VAL A 72 -2.11 5.28 11.79
C VAL A 72 -1.08 6.02 10.94
N GLU A 73 0.16 5.54 10.96
CA GLU A 73 1.21 5.95 10.04
C GLU A 73 1.44 4.83 9.02
N ALA A 74 1.50 5.18 7.74
CA ALA A 74 1.73 4.22 6.67
C ALA A 74 2.57 4.82 5.55
N ASN A 75 3.49 4.04 5.01
CA ASN A 75 4.15 4.34 3.77
C ASN A 75 3.32 3.80 2.61
N ALA A 76 2.97 4.67 1.65
CA ALA A 76 2.22 4.31 0.47
C ALA A 76 3.03 4.62 -0.80
N PHE A 77 3.01 3.73 -1.78
CA PHE A 77 3.59 3.97 -3.10
C PHE A 77 2.84 3.17 -4.16
N LYS A 78 3.03 3.59 -5.41
CA LYS A 78 2.47 2.88 -6.56
C LYS A 78 3.52 1.99 -7.21
N VAL A 79 3.08 0.84 -7.71
CA VAL A 79 3.88 -0.06 -8.53
C VAL A 79 3.12 -0.36 -9.81
N PHE A 80 3.74 -0.09 -10.95
CA PHE A 80 3.18 -0.46 -12.25
C PHE A 80 3.86 -1.73 -12.76
N GLY A 81 3.08 -2.77 -13.06
CA GLY A 81 3.65 -4.06 -13.46
C GLY A 81 2.61 -5.13 -13.79
N ALA A 82 3.09 -6.34 -14.10
CA ALA A 82 2.25 -7.50 -14.37
C ALA A 82 2.36 -8.53 -13.24
N VAL A 83 1.23 -9.09 -12.83
CA VAL A 83 1.18 -10.19 -11.84
C VAL A 83 1.85 -11.44 -12.43
N LYS A 84 2.85 -11.98 -11.72
CA LYS A 84 3.55 -13.23 -12.09
C LYS A 84 3.04 -14.44 -11.33
N SER A 85 2.82 -14.27 -10.04
CA SER A 85 2.30 -15.31 -9.13
C SER A 85 1.62 -14.62 -7.95
N PHE A 86 0.72 -15.33 -7.29
CA PHE A 86 0.11 -14.89 -6.05
C PHE A 86 -0.39 -16.10 -5.25
N ASP A 87 -0.49 -15.91 -3.94
CA ASP A 87 -1.17 -16.80 -3.00
C ASP A 87 -1.92 -15.97 -1.95
N GLU A 88 -2.46 -16.61 -0.91
CA GLU A 88 -3.22 -15.92 0.15
C GLU A 88 -2.39 -14.87 0.92
N LYS A 89 -1.05 -14.93 0.87
CA LYS A 89 -0.16 -14.08 1.65
C LYS A 89 0.62 -13.09 0.81
N THR A 90 0.92 -13.43 -0.44
CA THR A 90 1.87 -12.69 -1.27
C THR A 90 1.40 -12.53 -2.71
N ILE A 91 1.86 -11.45 -3.35
CA ILE A 91 1.74 -11.21 -4.79
C ILE A 91 3.12 -10.85 -5.32
N ASP A 92 3.53 -11.52 -6.40
CA ASP A 92 4.74 -11.21 -7.14
C ASP A 92 4.39 -10.38 -8.38
N ILE A 93 4.95 -9.17 -8.44
CA ILE A 93 4.71 -8.24 -9.55
C ILE A 93 6.03 -8.02 -10.30
N SER A 94 6.03 -8.40 -11.57
CA SER A 94 7.10 -8.01 -12.49
C SER A 94 6.94 -6.53 -12.82
N SER A 95 7.89 -5.73 -12.37
CA SER A 95 7.83 -4.26 -12.39
C SER A 95 9.21 -3.67 -12.61
N TRP A 96 9.28 -2.35 -12.65
CA TRP A 96 10.53 -1.62 -12.66
C TRP A 96 10.99 -1.32 -11.23
N SER A 97 12.28 -1.49 -11.00
CA SER A 97 12.96 -1.10 -9.77
C SER A 97 12.96 0.41 -9.61
N THR A 98 13.28 0.86 -8.40
CA THR A 98 13.48 2.29 -8.13
C THR A 98 14.61 2.90 -8.96
N LEU A 99 15.50 2.08 -9.54
CA LEU A 99 16.61 2.48 -10.40
C LEU A 99 16.36 2.23 -11.90
N GLY A 100 15.19 1.69 -12.26
CA GLY A 100 14.79 1.48 -13.65
C GLY A 100 15.21 0.15 -14.27
N ASP A 101 15.64 -0.83 -13.46
CA ASP A 101 15.87 -2.20 -13.90
C ASP A 101 14.58 -3.03 -13.83
N ARG A 102 14.45 -4.08 -14.66
CA ARG A 102 13.32 -5.02 -14.51
C ARG A 102 13.58 -5.96 -13.35
N GLU A 103 12.60 -6.10 -12.48
CA GLU A 103 12.66 -7.03 -11.34
C GLU A 103 11.29 -7.67 -11.06
N ILE A 104 11.30 -8.70 -10.23
CA ILE A 104 10.10 -9.29 -9.64
C ILE A 104 10.11 -8.85 -8.18
N ASN A 105 9.11 -8.04 -7.81
CA ASN A 105 8.92 -7.58 -6.45
C ASN A 105 7.80 -8.39 -5.79
N SER A 106 8.08 -8.93 -4.61
CA SER A 106 7.10 -9.64 -3.79
C SER A 106 6.52 -8.69 -2.75
N PHE A 107 5.20 -8.65 -2.65
CA PHE A 107 4.46 -7.84 -1.70
C PHE A 107 3.47 -8.70 -0.92
N GLY A 108 3.01 -8.20 0.23
CA GLY A 108 1.87 -8.80 0.93
C GLY A 108 0.61 -8.74 0.07
N ASN A 109 -0.23 -9.78 0.13
CA ASN A 109 -1.51 -9.81 -0.57
C ASN A 109 -2.63 -9.20 0.29
N GLY A 110 -3.26 -8.13 -0.18
CA GLY A 110 -4.47 -7.55 0.40
C GLY A 110 -5.70 -7.60 -0.52
N LEU A 111 -5.53 -8.12 -1.75
CA LEU A 111 -6.55 -8.16 -2.80
C LEU A 111 -7.33 -9.49 -2.77
N ASP A 112 -8.55 -9.44 -3.29
CA ASP A 112 -9.38 -10.63 -3.43
C ASP A 112 -8.84 -11.55 -4.55
N GLU A 113 -8.89 -12.86 -4.32
CA GLU A 113 -8.32 -13.87 -5.23
C GLU A 113 -8.92 -13.80 -6.64
N GLU A 114 -10.22 -13.51 -6.76
CA GLU A 114 -10.92 -13.38 -8.03
C GLU A 114 -10.33 -12.26 -8.90
N ILE A 115 -10.06 -11.09 -8.30
CA ILE A 115 -9.43 -9.94 -8.96
C ILE A 115 -8.04 -10.32 -9.47
N LEU A 116 -7.25 -11.00 -8.63
CA LEU A 116 -5.89 -11.42 -9.00
C LEU A 116 -5.89 -12.45 -10.13
N ARG A 117 -6.86 -13.37 -10.15
CA ARG A 117 -7.03 -14.34 -11.24
C ARG A 117 -7.35 -13.63 -12.56
N GLU A 118 -8.24 -12.65 -12.55
CA GLU A 118 -8.60 -11.86 -13.72
C GLU A 118 -7.37 -11.13 -14.28
N ILE A 119 -6.70 -10.33 -13.45
CA ILE A 119 -5.51 -9.56 -13.84
C ILE A 119 -4.40 -10.48 -14.36
N SER A 120 -4.08 -11.56 -13.61
CA SER A 120 -3.03 -12.49 -14.01
C SER A 120 -3.34 -13.18 -15.35
N SER A 121 -4.62 -13.52 -15.61
CA SER A 121 -5.05 -14.13 -16.86
C SER A 121 -5.01 -13.18 -18.06
N SER A 122 -5.24 -11.89 -17.85
CA SER A 122 -5.18 -10.87 -18.89
C SER A 122 -3.74 -10.61 -19.37
N GLY A 123 -2.75 -10.77 -18.47
CA GLY A 123 -1.36 -10.42 -18.72
C GLY A 123 -1.11 -8.91 -18.87
N GLU A 124 -2.10 -8.08 -18.55
CA GLU A 124 -2.02 -6.63 -18.66
C GLU A 124 -1.09 -6.03 -17.60
N LEU A 125 -0.55 -4.86 -17.93
CA LEU A 125 0.17 -4.04 -16.97
C LEU A 125 -0.85 -3.24 -16.17
N THR A 126 -0.75 -3.33 -14.85
CA THR A 126 -1.69 -2.75 -13.92
C THR A 126 -0.94 -1.88 -12.91
N GLU A 127 -1.57 -0.78 -12.51
CA GLU A 127 -1.07 0.06 -11.42
C GLU A 127 -1.63 -0.43 -10.08
N PHE A 128 -0.74 -0.81 -9.18
CA PHE A 128 -1.05 -1.30 -7.84
C PHE A 128 -0.71 -0.24 -6.79
N LEU A 129 -1.56 -0.13 -5.78
CA LEU A 129 -1.24 0.61 -4.56
C LEU A 129 -0.65 -0.33 -3.53
N VAL A 130 0.55 -0.01 -3.07
CA VAL A 130 1.24 -0.70 -1.98
C VAL A 130 1.22 0.20 -0.75
N VAL A 131 0.77 -0.34 0.38
CA VAL A 131 0.78 0.32 1.68
C VAL A 131 1.47 -0.58 2.70
N ASN A 132 2.52 -0.08 3.37
CA ASN A 132 3.36 -0.85 4.30
C ASN A 132 3.74 -2.25 3.76
N GLY A 133 4.19 -2.28 2.50
CA GLY A 133 4.61 -3.52 1.83
C GLY A 133 3.48 -4.45 1.36
N GLN A 134 2.21 -4.10 1.58
CA GLN A 134 1.05 -4.89 1.14
C GLN A 134 0.33 -4.23 -0.04
N VAL A 135 0.00 -4.99 -1.09
CA VAL A 135 -0.88 -4.52 -2.17
C VAL A 135 -2.31 -4.48 -1.66
N VAL A 136 -2.92 -3.30 -1.64
CA VAL A 136 -4.26 -3.10 -1.07
C VAL A 136 -5.30 -2.69 -2.10
N ALA A 137 -4.88 -2.19 -3.27
CA ALA A 137 -5.78 -1.77 -4.33
C ALA A 137 -5.14 -1.86 -5.72
N VAL A 138 -5.99 -1.93 -6.72
CA VAL A 138 -5.70 -1.69 -8.14
C VAL A 138 -6.27 -0.33 -8.49
N ILE A 139 -5.49 0.56 -9.13
CA ILE A 139 -5.84 1.98 -9.25
C ILE A 139 -6.41 2.41 -10.61
N ASP A 140 -6.21 1.63 -11.68
CA ASP A 140 -6.59 1.92 -13.10
C ASP A 140 -6.53 3.42 -13.52
#